data_AF-A0A3Z7WDG5-F1
#
_entry.id   AF-A0A3Z7WDG5-F1
#
_cell.length_a   1.000
_cell.length_b   1.000
_cell.length_c   1.000
_cell.angle_alpha   90.00
_cell.angle_beta   90.00
_cell.angle_gamma   90.00
#
_symmetry.space_group_name_H-M   'P 1'
#
loop_
_entity.id
_entity.type
_entity.pdbx_description
1 polymer ?
#
loop_
_entity_poly.entity_id
_entity_poly.type
_entity_poly.pdbx_seq_one_letter_code
_entity_poly.pdbx_strand_id
1 'polypeptide(L)'
;MELFRKTLGGLKASYYIRHFIFGAIISTFFIYISMQNPSGMKVGNVIFFVINALLYPYARFVYEQVVSFIMGENVFFINAIVMLMAKVITMCLCWIFSIFIAPVGLAYLYYYHSRGD
;
A
#
# COMPACT_ATOMS: atom_id res chain seq x y z
N MET A 1 3.49 -14.42 -20.55
CA MET A 1 3.35 -14.86 -19.13
C MET A 1 4.54 -14.51 -18.24
N GLU A 2 5.57 -13.80 -18.72
CA GLU A 2 6.73 -13.42 -17.89
C GLU A 2 6.66 -12.00 -17.30
N LEU A 3 5.92 -11.07 -17.94
CA LEU A 3 5.77 -9.70 -17.44
C LEU A 3 5.11 -9.67 -16.05
N PHE A 4 3.98 -10.36 -15.86
CA PHE A 4 3.33 -10.46 -14.55
C PHE A 4 4.25 -11.06 -13.47
N ARG A 5 5.14 -12.00 -13.83
CA ARG A 5 6.11 -12.58 -12.89
C ARG A 5 7.25 -11.60 -12.56
N LYS A 6 7.60 -10.68 -13.47
CA LYS A 6 8.61 -9.64 -13.23
C LYS A 6 8.07 -8.36 -12.56
N THR A 7 6.82 -7.95 -12.81
CA THR A 7 6.23 -6.74 -12.18
C THR A 7 5.43 -7.01 -10.89
N LEU A 8 4.80 -8.19 -10.74
CA LEU A 8 4.12 -8.58 -9.50
C LEU A 8 4.92 -9.58 -8.64
N GLY A 9 5.89 -10.30 -9.24
CA GLY A 9 6.61 -11.39 -8.55
C GLY A 9 7.86 -10.98 -7.78
N GLY A 10 8.24 -9.71 -7.75
CA GLY A 10 9.37 -9.24 -6.93
C GLY A 10 9.07 -9.08 -5.45
N LEU A 11 7.80 -9.20 -5.06
CA LEU A 11 7.34 -9.16 -3.67
C LEU A 11 6.91 -10.57 -3.25
N LYS A 12 7.27 -11.00 -2.03
CA LYS A 12 6.75 -12.27 -1.47
C LYS A 12 5.22 -12.26 -1.57
N ALA A 13 4.64 -13.21 -2.30
CA ALA A 13 3.20 -13.25 -2.58
C ALA A 13 2.34 -13.18 -1.30
N SER A 14 2.80 -13.80 -0.21
CA SER A 14 2.15 -13.72 1.10
C SER A 14 2.08 -12.28 1.65
N TYR A 15 3.09 -11.45 1.43
CA TYR A 15 3.12 -10.05 1.85
C TYR A 15 2.15 -9.21 1.01
N TYR A 16 2.20 -9.37 -0.31
CA TYR A 16 1.31 -8.65 -1.22
C TYR A 16 -0.17 -8.91 -0.90
N ILE A 17 -0.55 -10.18 -0.73
CA ILE A 17 -1.95 -10.56 -0.44
C ILE A 17 -2.42 -9.97 0.89
N ARG A 18 -1.59 -10.01 1.94
CA ARG A 18 -1.94 -9.42 3.24
C ARG A 18 -2.25 -7.93 3.12
N HIS A 19 -1.36 -7.18 2.48
CA HIS A 19 -1.55 -5.73 2.31
C HIS A 19 -2.68 -5.41 1.34
N PHE A 20 -2.89 -6.22 0.31
CA PHE A 20 -4.03 -6.07 -0.59
C PHE A 20 -5.37 -6.21 0.15
N ILE A 21 -5.51 -7.19 1.05
CA ILE A 21 -6.71 -7.35 1.88
C ILE A 21 -6.95 -6.10 2.73
N PHE A 22 -5.90 -5.56 3.38
CA PHE A 22 -6.04 -4.32 4.15
C PHE A 22 -6.42 -3.11 3.28
N GLY A 23 -5.82 -2.97 2.10
CA GLY A 23 -6.17 -1.92 1.14
C GLY A 23 -7.62 -2.03 0.66
N ALA A 24 -8.11 -3.26 0.42
CA ALA A 24 -9.50 -3.52 0.06
C ALA A 24 -10.46 -3.17 1.20
N ILE A 25 -10.14 -3.53 2.45
CA ILE A 25 -10.94 -3.18 3.64
C ILE A 25 -11.06 -1.65 3.77
N ILE A 26 -9.94 -0.93 3.67
CA ILE A 26 -9.93 0.54 3.72
C ILE A 26 -10.80 1.12 2.59
N SER A 27 -10.67 0.59 1.39
CA SER A 27 -11.42 1.07 0.22
C SER A 27 -12.93 0.85 0.38
N THR A 28 -13.35 -0.33 0.85
CA THR A 28 -14.76 -0.63 1.14
C THR A 28 -15.32 0.28 2.22
N PHE A 29 -14.52 0.59 3.25
CA PHE A 29 -14.93 1.53 4.30
C PHE A 29 -15.15 2.95 3.75
N PHE A 30 -14.25 3.45 2.89
CA PHE A 30 -14.43 4.75 2.23
C PHE A 30 -15.60 4.79 1.24
N ILE A 31 -15.87 3.69 0.53
CA ILE A 31 -17.06 3.53 -0.31
C ILE A 31 -18.32 3.63 0.54
N TYR A 32 -18.38 2.91 1.67
CA TYR A 32 -19.53 2.94 2.59
C TYR A 32 -19.82 4.34 3.13
N ILE A 33 -18.76 5.09 3.52
CA ILE A 33 -18.92 6.50 3.94
C ILE A 33 -19.40 7.36 2.76
N SER A 34 -18.85 7.16 1.56
CA SER A 34 -19.23 7.93 0.37
C SER A 34 -20.68 7.66 -0.08
N MET A 35 -21.23 6.48 0.21
CA MET A 35 -22.64 6.15 -0.06
C MET A 35 -23.63 6.94 0.81
N GLN A 36 -23.21 7.39 1.99
CA GLN A 36 -24.06 8.17 2.90
C GLN A 36 -24.17 9.64 2.50
N ASN A 37 -23.39 10.10 1.51
CA ASN A 37 -23.45 11.49 1.07
C ASN A 37 -24.72 11.76 0.22
N PRO A 38 -25.46 12.85 0.51
CA PRO A 38 -26.69 13.19 -0.22
C PRO A 38 -26.48 13.47 -1.71
N SER A 39 -25.26 13.86 -2.09
CA SER A 39 -24.85 14.20 -3.46
C SER A 39 -24.63 12.98 -4.38
N GLY A 40 -24.83 11.77 -3.85
CA GLY A 40 -24.68 10.51 -4.60
C GLY A 40 -23.21 10.14 -4.86
N MET A 41 -22.99 8.86 -5.12
CA MET A 41 -21.65 8.34 -5.40
C MET A 41 -21.32 8.50 -6.89
N LYS A 42 -20.28 9.28 -7.20
CA LYS A 42 -19.75 9.36 -8.56
C LYS A 42 -18.95 8.10 -8.87
N VAL A 43 -19.17 7.52 -10.05
CA VAL A 43 -18.40 6.36 -10.55
C VAL A 43 -16.88 6.61 -10.49
N GLY A 44 -16.45 7.85 -10.72
CA GLY A 44 -15.04 8.25 -10.61
C GLY A 44 -14.43 8.01 -9.22
N ASN A 45 -15.19 8.15 -8.13
CA ASN A 45 -14.69 7.91 -6.78
C ASN A 45 -14.45 6.42 -6.53
N VAL A 46 -15.34 5.56 -7.03
CA VAL A 46 -15.21 4.11 -6.93
C VAL A 46 -13.97 3.64 -7.69
N ILE A 47 -13.78 4.12 -8.92
CA ILE A 47 -12.59 3.81 -9.72
C ILE A 47 -11.31 4.24 -8.98
N PHE A 48 -11.30 5.45 -8.42
CA PHE A 48 -10.17 5.95 -7.63
C PHE A 48 -9.86 5.05 -6.43
N PHE A 49 -10.87 4.62 -5.67
CA PHE A 49 -10.68 3.73 -4.52
C PHE A 49 -10.14 2.36 -4.93
N VAL A 50 -10.66 1.77 -6.02
CA VAL A 50 -10.17 0.48 -6.53
C VAL A 50 -8.71 0.58 -6.98
N ILE A 51 -8.34 1.65 -7.68
CA ILE A 51 -6.95 1.89 -8.09
C ILE A 51 -6.05 2.03 -6.84
N ASN A 52 -6.44 2.82 -5.85
CA ASN A 52 -5.65 2.96 -4.62
C ASN A 52 -5.53 1.63 -3.86
N ALA A 53 -6.57 0.80 -3.82
CA ALA A 53 -6.53 -0.54 -3.23
C ALA A 53 -5.46 -1.43 -3.88
N LEU A 54 -5.37 -1.39 -5.21
CA LEU A 54 -4.39 -2.17 -5.99
C LEU A 54 -2.96 -1.61 -5.85
N LEU A 55 -2.81 -0.30 -5.76
CA LEU A 55 -1.51 0.36 -5.63
C LEU A 55 -0.96 0.30 -4.19
N TYR A 56 -1.84 0.16 -3.18
CA TYR A 56 -1.49 0.24 -1.76
C TYR A 56 -0.39 -0.73 -1.31
N PRO A 57 -0.38 -2.02 -1.72
CA PRO A 57 0.71 -2.93 -1.36
C PRO A 57 2.10 -2.42 -1.79
N TYR A 58 2.18 -1.73 -2.92
CA TYR A 58 3.44 -1.17 -3.43
C TYR A 58 3.86 0.07 -2.66
N ALA A 59 2.92 0.97 -2.37
CA ALA A 59 3.19 2.14 -1.55
C ALA A 59 3.67 1.74 -0.14
N ARG A 60 3.04 0.72 0.45
CA ARG A 60 3.42 0.18 1.74
C ARG A 60 4.82 -0.45 1.73
N PHE A 61 5.17 -1.16 0.67
CA PHE A 61 6.51 -1.71 0.50
C PHE A 61 7.57 -0.60 0.52
N VAL A 62 7.39 0.47 -0.26
CA VAL A 62 8.33 1.61 -0.26
C VAL A 62 8.43 2.24 1.12
N TYR A 63 7.29 2.47 1.79
CA TYR A 63 7.27 3.02 3.14
C TYR A 63 8.08 2.17 4.12
N GLU A 64 7.90 0.85 4.11
CA GLU A 64 8.63 -0.04 5.02
C GLU A 64 10.13 -0.06 4.73
N GLN A 65 10.55 0.05 3.46
CA GLN A 65 11.97 0.23 3.12
C GLN A 65 12.52 1.56 3.66
N VAL A 66 11.78 2.66 3.52
CA VAL A 66 12.19 3.98 4.02
C VAL A 66 12.29 3.97 5.54
N VAL A 67 11.29 3.42 6.24
CA VAL A 67 11.31 3.32 7.71
C VAL A 67 12.44 2.42 8.18
N SER A 68 12.66 1.28 7.53
CA SER A 68 13.77 0.38 7.85
C SER A 68 15.12 1.06 7.63
N PHE A 69 15.25 1.90 6.61
CA PHE A 69 16.46 2.68 6.36
C PHE A 69 16.70 3.75 7.43
N ILE A 70 15.65 4.44 7.88
CA ILE A 70 15.75 5.48 8.91
C ILE A 70 16.00 4.87 10.29
N MET A 71 15.29 3.80 10.64
CA MET A 71 15.43 3.15 11.96
C MET A 71 16.69 2.28 12.05
N GLY A 72 17.16 1.73 10.95
CA GLY A 72 18.30 0.80 10.92
C GLY A 72 18.04 -0.43 11.78
N GLU A 73 19.02 -0.81 12.59
CA GLU A 73 18.93 -1.94 13.53
C GLU A 73 18.36 -1.55 14.91
N ASN A 74 17.85 -0.32 15.08
CA ASN A 74 17.34 0.13 16.37
C ASN A 74 15.95 -0.47 16.66
N VAL A 75 15.81 -1.10 17.83
CA VAL A 75 14.54 -1.63 18.32
C VAL A 75 13.94 -0.64 19.32
N PHE A 76 12.83 0.01 18.95
CA PHE A 76 12.11 0.91 19.83
C PHE A 76 11.09 0.14 20.70
N PHE A 77 11.30 0.15 22.02
CA PHE A 77 10.34 -0.39 22.99
C PHE A 77 9.33 0.68 23.37
N ILE A 78 8.19 0.68 22.70
CA ILE A 78 7.08 1.62 22.92
C ILE A 78 5.84 0.83 23.32
N ASN A 79 4.93 1.46 24.08
CA ASN A 79 3.64 0.88 24.44
C ASN A 79 2.92 0.29 23.21
N ALA A 80 2.40 -0.94 23.35
CA ALA A 80 1.74 -1.68 22.27
C ALA A 80 0.59 -0.90 21.62
N ILE A 81 -0.18 -0.14 22.40
CA ILE A 81 -1.28 0.68 21.89
C ILE A 81 -0.75 1.78 20.96
N VAL A 82 0.30 2.48 21.39
CA VAL A 82 0.92 3.57 20.59
C VAL A 82 1.53 3.01 19.31
N MET A 83 2.21 1.87 19.39
CA MET A 83 2.78 1.18 18.23
C MET A 83 1.69 0.79 17.21
N LEU A 84 0.58 0.23 17.70
CA LEU A 84 -0.52 -0.20 16.84
C LEU A 84 -1.24 0.99 16.21
N MET A 85 -1.45 2.08 16.97
CA MET A 85 -2.01 3.33 16.44
C MET A 85 -1.13 3.92 15.34
N ALA A 86 0.19 4.02 15.55
CA ALA A 86 1.12 4.47 14.51
C ALA A 86 1.05 3.57 13.27
N LYS A 87 0.89 2.26 13.46
CA LYS A 87 0.75 1.32 12.34
C LYS A 87 -0.53 1.56 11.54
N VAL A 88 -1.66 1.79 12.19
CA VAL A 88 -2.94 2.09 11.52
C VAL A 88 -2.87 3.44 10.80
N ILE A 89 -2.35 4.48 11.46
CA ILE A 89 -2.20 5.81 10.86
C ILE A 89 -1.35 5.73 9.60
N THR A 90 -0.20 5.05 9.68
CA THR A 90 0.71 4.90 8.53
C THR A 90 0.10 4.05 7.42
N MET A 91 -0.74 3.06 7.74
CA MET A 91 -1.50 2.31 6.73
C MET A 91 -2.48 3.23 5.99
N CYS A 92 -3.25 4.06 6.70
CA CYS A 92 -4.15 5.04 6.07
C CYS A 92 -3.40 6.06 5.22
N LEU A 93 -2.28 6.60 5.71
CA LEU A 93 -1.45 7.54 4.95
C LEU A 93 -0.90 6.91 3.67
N CYS A 94 -0.35 5.69 3.75
CA CYS A 94 0.14 4.97 2.58
C CYS A 94 -0.97 4.71 1.55
N TRP A 95 -2.22 4.51 2.00
CA TRP A 95 -3.35 4.32 1.10
C TRP A 95 -3.75 5.63 0.40
N ILE A 96 -3.80 6.76 1.11
CA ILE A 96 -4.12 8.08 0.52
C ILE A 96 -3.06 8.51 -0.49
N PHE A 97 -1.78 8.31 -0.16
CA PHE A 97 -0.65 8.67 -1.02
C PHE A 97 -0.24 7.55 -1.99
N SER A 98 -1.05 6.50 -2.09
CA SER A 98 -0.72 5.31 -2.86
C SER A 98 -0.43 5.63 -4.34
N ILE A 99 -1.23 6.51 -4.95
CA ILE A 99 -1.05 6.94 -6.34
C ILE A 99 0.31 7.61 -6.62
N PHE A 100 0.92 8.25 -5.61
CA PHE A 100 2.21 8.93 -5.74
C PHE A 100 3.39 8.02 -5.37
N ILE A 101 3.23 7.19 -4.34
CA ILE A 101 4.31 6.36 -3.80
C ILE A 101 4.45 5.04 -4.58
N ALA A 102 3.33 4.45 -5.03
CA ALA A 102 3.35 3.17 -5.74
C ALA A 102 4.16 3.17 -7.05
N PRO A 103 4.14 4.24 -7.90
CA PRO A 103 5.01 4.32 -9.07
C PRO A 103 6.49 4.17 -8.74
N VAL A 104 6.94 4.72 -7.61
CA VAL A 104 8.33 4.58 -7.13
C VAL A 104 8.62 3.13 -6.76
N GLY A 105 7.68 2.46 -6.08
CA GLY A 105 7.82 1.05 -5.73
C GLY A 105 7.87 0.13 -6.95
N LEU A 106 7.03 0.39 -7.95
CA LEU A 106 7.04 -0.34 -9.22
C LEU A 106 8.33 -0.12 -10.00
N ALA A 107 8.82 1.12 -10.08
CA ALA A 107 10.09 1.43 -10.74
C ALA A 107 11.28 0.73 -10.06
N TYR A 108 11.30 0.72 -8.72
CA TYR A 108 12.33 0.02 -7.94
C TYR A 108 12.32 -1.49 -8.20
N LEU A 109 11.14 -2.12 -8.15
CA LEU A 109 11.00 -3.56 -8.41
C LEU A 109 11.41 -3.94 -9.83
N TYR A 110 11.08 -3.10 -10.82
CA TYR A 110 11.47 -3.28 -12.22
C TYR A 110 12.99 -3.23 -12.40
N TYR A 111 13.65 -2.22 -11.83
CA TYR A 111 15.10 -2.07 -11.94
C TYR A 111 15.86 -3.21 -11.23
N TYR A 112 15.39 -3.64 -10.06
CA TYR A 112 16.01 -4.73 -9.31
C TYR A 112 15.93 -6.07 -10.05
N HIS A 113 14.79 -6.40 -10.66
CA HIS A 113 14.64 -7.63 -11.46
C HIS A 113 15.35 -7.54 -12.82
N SER A 114 15.55 -6.34 -13.37
CA SER A 114 16.26 -6.16 -14.64
C SER A 114 17.79 -6.34 -14.52
N ARG A 115 18.35 -6.41 -13.30
CA ARG A 115 19.78 -6.62 -13.05
C ARG A 115 20.12 -8.02 -12.51
N GLY A 116 19.10 -8.86 -12.29
CA GLY A 116 19.23 -10.23 -11.79
C GLY A 116 19.18 -11.32 -12.87
N ASP A 117 19.10 -10.91 -14.14
CA ASP A 117 19.37 -11.73 -15.34
C ASP A 117 20.67 -11.21 -15.99
#